data_AF-A0A8S1V8N7-F1
#
_entry.id   AF-A0A8S1V8N7-F1
#
_cell.length_a   1.000
_cell.length_b   1.000
_cell.length_c   1.000
_cell.angle_alpha   90.00
_cell.angle_beta   90.00
_cell.angle_gamma   90.00
#
_symmetry.space_group_name_H-M   'P 1'
#
loop_
_entity.id
_entity.type
_entity.pdbx_description
1 polymer ?
#
loop_
_entity_poly.entity_id
_entity_poly.type
_entity_poly.pdbx_seq_one_letter_code
_entity_poly.pdbx_strand_id
1 'polypeptide(L)'
;MKREKIYRRFYLMLKMLMNKYSKRKYSDSLGYLQQEDVDKDQKLNVVTNNIKIIINILKQIRDHDFNQNDYSTEIYLQTRQSLKENIKEDQKIIKSLQFLLQFTSLDNQFIQSGSNSLNLLIERKIDLTKKSFENIKIKNTSLIGANFVRCNLSGSYFENVCISRMNLNGAQLFN
;
A
#
# COMPACT_ATOMS: atom_id res chain seq x y z
N MET A 1 -8.16 5.54 24.86
CA MET A 1 -7.74 4.12 25.00
C MET A 1 -7.99 3.23 23.76
N LYS A 2 -9.20 3.13 23.16
CA LYS A 2 -9.42 2.33 21.92
C LYS A 2 -8.76 2.91 20.65
N ARG A 3 -8.69 4.24 20.51
CA ARG A 3 -8.20 4.92 19.29
C ARG A 3 -6.68 4.92 19.12
N GLU A 4 -5.93 5.03 20.21
CA GLU A 4 -4.46 4.91 20.26
C GLU A 4 -3.99 3.49 19.88
N LYS A 5 -4.82 2.48 20.17
CA LYS A 5 -4.59 1.09 19.74
C LYS A 5 -4.66 0.92 18.22
N ILE A 6 -5.57 1.61 17.53
CA ILE A 6 -5.72 1.50 16.06
C ILE A 6 -4.50 2.10 15.36
N TYR A 7 -4.09 3.30 15.77
CA TYR A 7 -2.87 3.94 15.30
C TYR A 7 -1.65 3.03 15.51
N ARG A 8 -1.47 2.52 16.74
CA ARG A 8 -0.33 1.67 17.08
C ARG A 8 -0.34 0.37 16.26
N ARG A 9 -1.50 -0.24 16.03
CA ARG A 9 -1.65 -1.45 15.21
C ARG A 9 -1.32 -1.18 13.74
N PHE A 10 -1.79 -0.07 13.18
CA PHE A 10 -1.47 0.31 11.81
C PHE A 10 0.01 0.64 11.64
N TYR A 11 0.59 1.41 12.56
CA TYR A 11 2.02 1.71 12.54
C TYR A 11 2.87 0.44 12.69
N LEU A 12 2.45 -0.51 13.54
CA LEU A 12 3.09 -1.82 13.63
C LEU A 12 2.94 -2.63 12.34
N MET A 13 1.77 -2.62 11.70
CA MET A 13 1.53 -3.28 10.41
C MET A 13 2.45 -2.69 9.33
N LEU A 14 2.56 -1.36 9.25
CA LEU A 14 3.49 -0.68 8.36
C LEU A 14 4.94 -1.04 8.71
N LYS A 15 5.32 -1.01 9.99
CA LYS A 15 6.67 -1.42 10.43
C LYS A 15 6.98 -2.88 10.11
N MET A 16 5.99 -3.77 10.15
CA MET A 16 6.12 -5.16 9.73
C MET A 16 6.35 -5.30 8.23
N LEU A 17 5.66 -4.50 7.41
CA LEU A 17 5.96 -4.38 5.98
C LEU A 17 7.38 -3.84 5.77
N MET A 18 7.74 -2.75 6.44
CA MET A 18 9.05 -2.08 6.32
C MET A 18 10.25 -2.95 6.74
N ASN A 19 10.15 -3.69 7.85
CA ASN A 19 11.23 -4.54 8.34
C ASN A 19 11.53 -5.69 7.37
N LYS A 20 10.54 -6.13 6.59
CA LYS A 20 10.74 -7.19 5.61
C LYS A 20 11.23 -6.63 4.29
N TYR A 21 10.68 -5.53 3.77
CA TYR A 21 11.23 -4.78 2.62
C TYR A 21 12.62 -4.16 2.86
N SER A 22 13.27 -4.43 3.99
CA SER A 22 14.68 -4.13 4.18
C SER A 22 15.50 -4.86 3.11
N LYS A 23 16.02 -4.09 2.15
CA LYS A 23 16.83 -4.54 1.01
C LYS A 23 17.92 -5.54 1.43
N ARG A 24 18.46 -5.39 2.65
CA ARG A 24 19.48 -6.27 3.27
C ARG A 24 19.00 -7.71 3.42
N LYS A 25 17.82 -7.95 4.00
CA LYS A 25 17.36 -9.32 4.28
C LYS A 25 17.02 -10.10 3.01
N TYR A 26 16.53 -9.40 1.99
CA TYR A 26 16.25 -9.99 0.68
C TYR A 26 17.50 -10.12 -0.18
N SER A 27 18.45 -9.17 -0.16
CA SER A 27 19.72 -9.33 -0.89
C SER A 27 20.51 -10.53 -0.38
N ASP A 28 20.49 -10.74 0.94
CA ASP A 28 21.19 -11.87 1.56
C ASP A 28 20.50 -13.19 1.20
N SER A 29 19.16 -13.22 1.20
CA SER A 29 18.38 -14.39 0.77
C SER A 29 18.56 -14.67 -0.73
N LEU A 30 18.58 -13.65 -1.57
CA LEU A 30 18.73 -13.80 -3.03
C LEU A 30 20.14 -14.25 -3.39
N GLY A 31 21.16 -13.69 -2.74
CA GLY A 31 22.55 -14.14 -2.86
C GLY A 31 22.71 -15.59 -2.43
N TYR A 32 22.07 -16.00 -1.34
CA TYR A 32 22.05 -17.39 -0.88
C TYR A 32 21.38 -18.35 -1.89
N LEU A 33 20.30 -17.91 -2.56
CA LEU A 33 19.64 -18.71 -3.60
C LEU A 33 20.47 -18.86 -4.87
N GLN A 34 21.33 -17.89 -5.18
CA GLN A 34 22.20 -17.87 -6.35
C GLN A 34 23.51 -18.67 -6.19
N GLN A 35 23.89 -19.06 -4.97
CA GLN A 35 25.10 -19.86 -4.73
C GLN A 35 24.94 -21.29 -5.26
N GLU A 36 25.84 -21.75 -6.14
CA GLU A 36 25.73 -23.06 -6.78
C GLU A 36 25.89 -24.24 -5.81
N ASP A 37 26.66 -24.06 -4.73
CA ASP A 37 27.01 -25.13 -3.77
C ASP A 37 26.02 -25.33 -2.61
N VAL A 38 24.97 -24.52 -2.52
CA VAL A 38 23.97 -24.64 -1.44
C VAL A 38 22.95 -25.73 -1.77
N ASP A 39 22.75 -26.62 -0.80
CA ASP A 39 21.78 -27.72 -0.86
C ASP A 39 20.37 -27.26 -1.30
N LYS A 40 19.75 -28.02 -2.20
CA LYS A 40 18.46 -27.66 -2.80
C LYS A 40 17.35 -27.61 -1.76
N ASP A 41 17.36 -28.50 -0.76
CA ASP A 41 16.35 -28.51 0.29
C ASP A 41 16.50 -27.31 1.21
N GLN A 42 17.73 -26.87 1.49
CA GLN A 42 18.00 -25.63 2.21
C GLN A 42 17.47 -24.39 1.45
N LYS A 43 17.71 -24.30 0.14
CA LYS A 43 17.16 -23.21 -0.69
C LYS A 43 15.62 -23.22 -0.68
N LEU A 44 15.01 -24.38 -0.84
CA LEU A 44 13.56 -24.54 -0.82
C LEU A 44 12.96 -24.14 0.53
N ASN A 45 13.64 -24.47 1.64
CA ASN A 45 13.22 -24.09 2.99
C ASN A 45 13.25 -22.56 3.19
N VAL A 46 14.28 -21.88 2.69
CA VAL A 46 14.36 -20.40 2.74
C VAL A 46 13.20 -19.76 1.97
N VAL A 47 12.93 -20.21 0.75
CA VAL A 47 11.81 -19.72 -0.07
C VAL A 47 10.48 -19.97 0.63
N THR A 48 10.25 -21.21 1.09
CA THR A 48 9.01 -21.61 1.77
C THR A 48 8.75 -20.77 3.01
N ASN A 49 9.79 -20.51 3.82
CA ASN A 49 9.69 -19.68 5.00
C ASN A 49 9.35 -18.23 4.66
N ASN A 50 9.97 -17.66 3.62
CA ASN A 50 9.66 -16.31 3.14
C ASN A 50 8.22 -16.20 2.63
N ILE A 51 7.72 -17.20 1.90
CA ILE A 51 6.33 -17.25 1.44
C ILE A 51 5.35 -17.30 2.62
N LYS A 52 5.58 -18.19 3.61
CA LYS A 52 4.75 -18.26 4.84
C LYS A 52 4.69 -16.91 5.56
N ILE A 53 5.83 -16.24 5.63
CA ILE A 53 6.01 -14.93 6.24
C ILE A 53 5.20 -13.83 5.49
N ILE A 54 5.17 -13.87 4.16
CA ILE A 54 4.38 -12.95 3.33
C ILE A 54 2.89 -13.23 3.50
N ILE A 55 2.47 -14.49 3.41
CA ILE A 55 1.08 -14.91 3.61
C ILE A 55 0.56 -14.42 4.97
N ASN A 56 1.36 -14.55 6.04
CA ASN A 56 0.96 -14.09 7.35
C ASN A 56 0.78 -12.57 7.41
N ILE A 57 1.64 -11.79 6.73
CA ILE A 57 1.46 -10.33 6.64
C ILE A 57 0.19 -9.99 5.88
N LEU A 58 -0.05 -10.63 4.73
CA LEU A 58 -1.23 -10.37 3.92
C LEU A 58 -2.51 -10.68 4.71
N LYS A 59 -2.55 -11.78 5.47
CA LYS A 59 -3.64 -12.08 6.40
C LYS A 59 -3.83 -10.98 7.44
N GLN A 60 -2.74 -10.52 8.06
CA GLN A 60 -2.82 -9.43 9.04
C GLN A 60 -3.32 -8.12 8.46
N ILE A 61 -2.88 -7.73 7.25
CA ILE A 61 -3.41 -6.54 6.57
C ILE A 61 -4.88 -6.73 6.26
N ARG A 62 -5.25 -7.89 5.71
CA ARG A 62 -6.62 -8.21 5.34
C ARG A 62 -7.54 -8.04 6.53
N ASP A 63 -7.15 -8.56 7.68
CA ASP A 63 -7.95 -8.54 8.91
C ASP A 63 -7.80 -7.22 9.70
N HIS A 64 -6.99 -6.27 9.22
CA HIS A 64 -6.77 -4.98 9.87
C HIS A 64 -7.88 -3.98 9.57
N ASP A 65 -8.22 -3.12 10.54
CA ASP A 65 -9.26 -2.07 10.40
C ASP A 65 -9.05 -1.16 9.19
N PHE A 66 -7.78 -0.93 8.82
CA PHE A 66 -7.38 -0.15 7.64
C PHE A 66 -7.80 -0.79 6.31
N ASN A 67 -8.06 -2.09 6.29
CA ASN A 67 -8.60 -2.79 5.14
C ASN A 67 -10.10 -3.09 5.26
N GLN A 68 -10.69 -2.85 6.43
CA GLN A 68 -12.11 -3.13 6.68
C GLN A 68 -12.99 -1.87 6.62
N ASN A 69 -12.41 -0.69 6.84
CA ASN A 69 -13.17 0.56 6.96
C ASN A 69 -12.71 1.62 5.96
N ASP A 70 -13.62 2.51 5.58
CA ASP A 70 -13.32 3.71 4.79
C ASP A 70 -12.72 4.79 5.69
N TYR A 71 -11.41 4.96 5.57
CA TYR A 71 -10.67 5.94 6.36
C TYR A 71 -10.88 7.36 5.86
N SER A 72 -11.52 7.61 4.73
CA SER A 72 -11.80 8.97 4.22
C SER A 72 -12.97 9.66 4.94
N THR A 73 -13.83 8.89 5.63
CA THR A 73 -14.99 9.42 6.37
C THR A 73 -14.58 10.27 7.59
N GLU A 74 -15.50 11.12 8.06
CA GLU A 74 -15.27 12.00 9.23
C GLU A 74 -14.98 11.23 10.52
N ILE A 75 -15.51 10.02 10.66
CA ILE A 75 -15.28 9.14 11.83
C ILE A 75 -13.78 8.87 12.04
N TYR A 76 -13.00 8.82 10.95
CA TYR A 76 -11.55 8.56 10.99
C TYR A 76 -10.69 9.82 10.84
N LEU A 77 -11.26 11.03 10.86
CA LEU A 77 -10.52 12.27 10.62
C LEU A 77 -9.31 12.42 11.56
N GLN A 78 -9.51 12.21 12.86
CA GLN A 78 -8.43 12.29 13.85
C GLN A 78 -7.35 11.24 13.60
N THR A 79 -7.75 10.01 13.26
CA THR A 79 -6.79 8.94 12.92
C THR A 79 -5.97 9.32 11.69
N ARG A 80 -6.61 9.83 10.62
CA ARG A 80 -5.89 10.33 9.43
C ARG A 80 -4.93 11.45 9.79
N GLN A 81 -5.34 12.42 10.60
CA GLN A 81 -4.48 13.52 11.03
C GLN A 81 -3.24 13.02 11.79
N SER A 82 -3.41 12.13 12.77
CA SER A 82 -2.27 11.52 13.46
C SER A 82 -1.37 10.72 12.52
N LEU A 83 -1.93 10.01 11.53
CA LEU A 83 -1.12 9.33 10.52
C LEU A 83 -0.33 10.33 9.67
N LYS A 84 -0.93 11.46 9.27
CA LYS A 84 -0.23 12.47 8.48
C LYS A 84 1.00 13.02 9.19
N GLU A 85 0.89 13.30 10.48
CA GLU A 85 1.97 13.81 11.31
C GLU A 85 3.11 12.80 11.45
N ASN A 86 2.77 11.53 11.66
CA ASN A 86 3.75 10.46 11.91
C ASN A 86 4.38 9.87 10.64
N ILE A 87 3.75 10.05 9.46
CA ILE A 87 4.30 9.66 8.15
C ILE A 87 5.23 10.76 7.60
N LYS A 88 5.80 11.64 8.44
CA LYS A 88 6.76 12.65 7.96
C LYS A 88 8.05 11.98 7.46
N GLU A 89 8.17 11.96 6.13
CA GLU A 89 9.37 11.65 5.33
C GLU A 89 9.91 10.22 5.38
N ASP A 90 9.20 9.28 6.02
CA ASP A 90 9.58 7.87 5.94
C ASP A 90 9.23 7.29 4.55
N GLN A 91 10.24 7.30 3.68
CA GLN A 91 10.19 6.73 2.33
C GLN A 91 9.75 5.26 2.33
N LYS A 92 10.02 4.49 3.40
CA LYS A 92 9.59 3.08 3.49
C LYS A 92 8.09 2.99 3.73
N ILE A 93 7.49 3.92 4.50
CA ILE A 93 6.04 4.00 4.65
C ILE A 93 5.39 4.36 3.32
N ILE A 94 5.91 5.38 2.63
CA ILE A 94 5.37 5.80 1.32
C ILE A 94 5.40 4.64 0.33
N LYS A 95 6.50 3.87 0.27
CA LYS A 95 6.60 2.67 -0.57
C LYS A 95 5.63 1.57 -0.16
N SER A 96 5.38 1.40 1.14
CA SER A 96 4.41 0.41 1.63
C SER A 96 2.98 0.79 1.24
N LEU A 97 2.62 2.08 1.32
CA LEU A 97 1.32 2.59 0.86
C LEU A 97 1.17 2.42 -0.67
N GLN A 98 2.22 2.71 -1.44
CA GLN A 98 2.23 2.49 -2.89
C GLN A 98 2.11 1.00 -3.24
N PHE A 99 2.74 0.12 -2.47
CA PHE A 99 2.60 -1.33 -2.64
C PHE A 99 1.15 -1.77 -2.44
N LEU A 100 0.49 -1.35 -1.34
CA LEU A 100 -0.91 -1.68 -1.08
C LEU A 100 -1.84 -1.17 -2.19
N LEU A 101 -1.57 0.02 -2.71
CA LEU A 101 -2.29 0.59 -3.84
C LEU A 101 -2.15 -0.27 -5.10
N GLN A 102 -0.94 -0.69 -5.46
CA GLN A 102 -0.73 -1.54 -6.64
C GLN A 102 -1.33 -2.95 -6.45
N PHE A 103 -1.31 -3.46 -5.23
CA PHE A 103 -1.80 -4.80 -4.91
C PHE A 103 -3.31 -4.96 -5.18
N THR A 104 -4.07 -3.87 -5.23
CA THR A 104 -5.51 -3.92 -5.56
C THR A 104 -5.80 -4.36 -6.99
N SER A 105 -4.82 -4.28 -7.90
CA SER A 105 -4.93 -4.85 -9.24
C SER A 105 -4.94 -6.38 -9.23
N LEU A 106 -4.35 -7.01 -8.21
CA LEU A 106 -4.17 -8.46 -8.10
C LEU A 106 -5.26 -9.12 -7.25
N ASP A 107 -5.63 -8.49 -6.13
CA ASP A 107 -6.55 -9.10 -5.17
C ASP A 107 -7.57 -8.09 -4.63
N ASN A 108 -8.85 -8.40 -4.88
CA ASN A 108 -9.98 -7.56 -4.48
C ASN A 108 -10.12 -7.45 -2.95
N GLN A 109 -9.58 -8.41 -2.17
CA GLN A 109 -9.63 -8.37 -0.70
C GLN A 109 -8.89 -7.17 -0.12
N PHE A 110 -7.99 -6.54 -0.87
CA PHE A 110 -7.14 -5.44 -0.41
C PHE A 110 -7.55 -4.07 -0.96
N ILE A 111 -8.65 -3.99 -1.72
CA ILE A 111 -9.10 -2.74 -2.36
C ILE A 111 -9.25 -1.61 -1.33
N GLN A 112 -9.83 -1.87 -0.15
CA GLN A 112 -10.06 -0.81 0.82
C GLN A 112 -8.74 -0.28 1.41
N SER A 113 -7.77 -1.15 1.74
CA SER A 113 -6.45 -0.69 2.21
C SER A 113 -5.68 0.05 1.12
N GLY A 114 -5.78 -0.35 -0.15
CA GLY A 114 -5.23 0.41 -1.26
C GLY A 114 -5.90 1.77 -1.46
N SER A 115 -7.22 1.84 -1.30
CA SER A 115 -8.02 3.08 -1.40
C SER A 115 -7.64 4.06 -0.29
N ASN A 116 -7.57 3.57 0.95
CA ASN A 116 -7.11 4.35 2.09
C ASN A 116 -5.65 4.78 1.93
N SER A 117 -4.80 3.94 1.34
CA SER A 117 -3.40 4.28 1.04
C SER A 117 -3.31 5.43 0.04
N LEU A 118 -4.08 5.37 -1.04
CA LEU A 118 -4.10 6.43 -2.05
C LEU A 118 -4.60 7.76 -1.47
N ASN A 119 -5.68 7.73 -0.68
CA ASN A 119 -6.18 8.91 0.02
C ASN A 119 -5.10 9.54 0.92
N LEU A 120 -4.42 8.75 1.74
CA LEU A 120 -3.33 9.25 2.61
C LEU A 120 -2.16 9.84 1.80
N LEU A 121 -1.79 9.23 0.66
CA LEU A 121 -0.74 9.75 -0.22
C LEU A 121 -1.12 11.12 -0.79
N ILE A 122 -2.38 11.30 -1.21
CA ILE A 122 -2.91 12.56 -1.73
C ILE A 122 -2.97 13.62 -0.64
N GLU A 123 -3.52 13.28 0.54
CA GLU A 123 -3.62 14.23 1.65
C GLU A 123 -2.23 14.68 2.16
N ARG A 124 -1.21 13.84 1.98
CA ARG A 124 0.20 14.17 2.27
C ARG A 124 0.91 14.92 1.15
N LYS A 125 0.22 15.18 0.03
CA LYS A 125 0.76 15.83 -1.16
C LYS A 125 1.99 15.10 -1.71
N ILE A 126 2.00 13.77 -1.63
CA ILE A 126 3.05 12.97 -2.26
C ILE A 126 2.92 13.14 -3.78
N ASP A 127 4.04 13.37 -4.46
CA ASP A 127 4.06 13.44 -5.92
C ASP A 127 3.75 12.05 -6.49
N LEU A 128 2.60 11.97 -7.18
CA LEU A 128 2.14 10.78 -7.88
C LEU A 128 2.22 10.95 -9.40
N THR A 129 2.66 12.10 -9.90
CA THR A 129 2.68 12.40 -11.33
C THR A 129 3.56 11.41 -12.10
N LYS A 130 3.18 11.13 -13.35
CA LYS A 130 3.89 10.21 -14.27
C LYS A 130 4.00 8.75 -13.78
N LYS A 131 3.27 8.35 -12.73
CA LYS A 131 3.28 6.95 -12.26
C LYS A 131 2.31 6.08 -13.06
N SER A 132 2.62 4.80 -13.12
CA SER A 132 1.67 3.79 -13.59
C SER A 132 0.83 3.29 -12.41
N PHE A 133 -0.48 3.35 -12.60
CA PHE A 133 -1.54 2.83 -11.74
C PHE A 133 -2.49 1.97 -12.59
N GLU A 134 -1.96 1.31 -13.61
CA GLU A 134 -2.74 0.45 -14.49
C GLU A 134 -3.47 -0.63 -13.70
N ASN A 135 -4.73 -0.92 -14.05
CA ASN A 135 -5.56 -1.97 -13.47
C ASN A 135 -5.84 -1.84 -11.96
N ILE A 136 -5.46 -0.74 -11.29
CA ILE A 136 -5.79 -0.58 -9.87
C ILE A 136 -7.30 -0.52 -9.67
N LYS A 137 -7.74 -1.02 -8.52
CA LYS A 137 -9.13 -0.96 -8.08
C LYS A 137 -9.20 -0.13 -6.81
N ILE A 138 -10.05 0.88 -6.81
CA ILE A 138 -10.24 1.82 -5.70
C ILE A 138 -11.72 1.95 -5.41
N LYS A 139 -12.09 1.93 -4.12
CA LYS A 139 -13.46 2.12 -3.69
C LYS A 139 -13.58 2.95 -2.43
N ASN A 140 -14.76 3.55 -2.23
CA ASN A 140 -15.17 4.19 -0.98
C ASN A 140 -14.05 5.08 -0.41
N THR A 141 -13.71 6.13 -1.16
CA THR A 141 -12.65 7.04 -0.74
C THR A 141 -12.76 8.41 -1.39
N SER A 142 -11.93 9.35 -0.94
CA SER A 142 -11.84 10.70 -1.50
C SER A 142 -10.49 10.94 -2.14
N LEU A 143 -10.51 11.36 -3.40
CA LEU A 143 -9.34 11.80 -4.18
C LEU A 143 -9.44 13.30 -4.50
N ILE A 144 -10.11 14.07 -3.64
CA ILE A 144 -10.30 15.50 -3.86
C ILE A 144 -8.94 16.20 -4.00
N GLY A 145 -8.76 16.91 -5.11
CA GLY A 145 -7.52 17.64 -5.40
C GLY A 145 -6.32 16.75 -5.75
N ALA A 146 -6.52 15.46 -6.04
CA ALA A 146 -5.46 14.58 -6.45
C ALA A 146 -4.78 15.05 -7.75
N ASN A 147 -3.46 14.91 -7.83
CA ASN A 147 -2.69 15.28 -9.01
C ASN A 147 -2.14 14.01 -9.70
N PHE A 148 -2.79 13.60 -10.78
CA PHE A 148 -2.44 12.46 -11.61
C PHE A 148 -1.96 12.86 -13.01
N VAL A 149 -1.34 14.04 -13.12
CA VAL A 149 -0.74 14.51 -14.38
C VAL A 149 0.17 13.43 -14.96
N ARG A 150 -0.10 13.06 -16.21
CA ARG A 150 0.65 12.04 -16.99
C ARG A 150 0.70 10.64 -16.36
N CYS A 151 -0.20 10.32 -15.42
CA CYS A 151 -0.30 8.96 -14.92
C CYS A 151 -0.91 8.01 -15.95
N ASN A 152 -0.54 6.73 -15.88
CA ASN A 152 -1.30 5.68 -16.55
C ASN A 152 -2.33 5.10 -15.58
N LEU A 153 -3.62 5.27 -15.85
CA LEU A 153 -4.74 4.71 -15.10
C LEU A 153 -5.60 3.82 -16.02
N SER A 154 -4.99 3.25 -17.06
CA SER A 154 -5.70 2.37 -18.00
C SER A 154 -6.15 1.10 -17.29
N GLY A 155 -7.36 0.62 -17.59
CA GLY A 155 -7.99 -0.51 -16.91
C GLY A 155 -8.31 -0.29 -15.42
N SER A 156 -8.05 0.91 -14.87
CA SER A 156 -8.34 1.19 -13.47
C SER A 156 -9.85 1.32 -13.22
N TYR A 157 -10.30 0.84 -12.06
CA TYR A 157 -11.70 0.89 -11.65
C TYR A 157 -11.88 1.73 -10.38
N PHE A 158 -12.82 2.67 -10.41
CA PHE A 158 -13.14 3.58 -9.30
C PHE A 158 -14.62 3.48 -8.93
N GLU A 159 -14.92 2.95 -7.74
CA GLU A 159 -16.28 2.76 -7.23
C GLU A 159 -16.55 3.66 -6.02
N ASN A 160 -17.59 4.50 -6.07
CA ASN A 160 -17.92 5.40 -4.96
C ASN A 160 -16.70 6.24 -4.50
N VAL A 161 -16.04 6.89 -5.47
CA VAL A 161 -14.85 7.71 -5.24
C VAL A 161 -15.14 9.17 -5.53
N CYS A 162 -14.88 10.06 -4.57
CA CYS A 162 -15.01 11.50 -4.79
C CYS A 162 -13.77 12.03 -5.53
N ILE A 163 -13.94 12.40 -6.80
CA ILE A 163 -12.86 12.86 -7.70
C ILE A 163 -12.86 14.38 -7.94
N SER A 164 -13.58 15.14 -7.11
CA SER A 164 -13.69 16.59 -7.28
C SER A 164 -12.30 17.28 -7.30
N ARG A 165 -12.08 18.17 -8.28
CA ARG A 165 -10.81 18.91 -8.45
C ARG A 165 -9.59 18.03 -8.77
N MET A 166 -9.77 16.80 -9.21
CA MET A 166 -8.67 15.94 -9.64
C MET A 166 -8.03 16.48 -10.94
N ASN A 167 -6.70 16.56 -10.97
CA ASN A 167 -5.95 16.95 -12.16
C ASN A 167 -5.49 15.71 -12.93
N LEU A 168 -6.02 15.53 -14.14
CA LEU A 168 -5.74 14.42 -15.04
C LEU A 168 -5.01 14.84 -16.32
N ASN A 169 -4.40 16.03 -16.36
CA ASN A 169 -3.78 16.52 -17.60
C ASN A 169 -2.73 15.53 -18.15
N GLY A 170 -2.99 15.03 -19.35
CA GLY A 170 -2.14 14.03 -20.03
C GLY A 170 -2.15 12.63 -19.42
N ALA A 171 -3.08 12.30 -18.53
CA ALA A 171 -3.25 10.94 -18.02
C ALA A 171 -3.80 10.00 -19.10
N GLN A 172 -3.42 8.72 -19.04
CA GLN A 172 -3.97 7.66 -19.88
C GLN A 172 -5.12 6.97 -19.14
N LEU A 173 -6.28 6.85 -19.79
CA LEU A 173 -7.53 6.31 -19.23
C LEU A 173 -8.16 5.24 -20.16
N PHE A 174 -7.34 4.44 -20.84
CA PHE A 174 -7.86 3.42 -21.77
C PHE A 174 -8.57 2.31 -20.99
N ASN A 175 -9.64 1.75 -21.55
CA ASN A 175 -10.43 0.67 -20.95
C ASN A 175 -10.30 -0.60 -21.79
#